data_AF-A0A316NPC1-F1
#
_entry.id   AF-A0A316NPC1-F1
#
_cell.length_a   1.000
_cell.length_b   1.000
_cell.length_c   1.000
_cell.angle_alpha   90.00
_cell.angle_beta   90.00
_cell.angle_gamma   90.00
#
_symmetry.space_group_name_H-M   'P 1'
#
loop_
_entity.id
_entity.type
_entity.pdbx_description
1 polymer ?
#
loop_
_entity_poly.entity_id
_entity_poly.type
_entity_poly.pdbx_seq_one_letter_code
_entity_poly.pdbx_strand_id
1 'polypeptide(L)'
;MEMRFPIILDGATGTQLQKRGFTGDMSAEQWVLEHPESILEVQRAYVAAGSKILYSPTFGANRQKLEDRKIFNRTAQMNRELASLSRQAADGRAWVAGDIAPTGRFLAPLGDAAFEELVDIYTEQAAGLEQAGVDLFVIETMMTLSDARAAVLAVRSVSDKPIFVTFTCDESGRSLTGTDMAAALTVMQGMGVSAFGLNCSTGPDKMLLQLQRLHRYARIPLIAKPNAGMPEVVGGKTVYDCPPEHFASYVPEMLKAGVAVFGGCCGTDEGHIAALRAALDGASYNRPAPEFTDLLPAATEKEAVYLPTDAGHGAVITAGGSTEAAIEEALSDEWPMAAFGLNDWADVDALADYQYMLRKPLCLVSGDAELLEAGLRVYQGRALYEGSLTDEALAPLQDKYGLII
;
A
#
# COMPACT_ATOMS: atom_id res chain seq x y z
N MET A 1 20.98 -11.56 -4.28
CA MET A 1 21.15 -10.86 -2.98
C MET A 1 19.95 -11.28 -2.13
N GLU A 2 20.12 -11.52 -0.84
CA GLU A 2 19.04 -11.94 0.08
C GLU A 2 18.64 -10.75 0.95
N MET A 3 17.34 -10.54 1.20
CA MET A 3 16.86 -9.39 1.97
C MET A 3 17.18 -9.60 3.44
N ARG A 4 18.00 -8.74 4.03
CA ARG A 4 18.35 -8.81 5.45
C ARG A 4 17.78 -7.61 6.18
N PHE A 5 17.00 -7.89 7.22
CA PHE A 5 16.42 -6.87 8.09
C PHE A 5 17.31 -6.60 9.33
N PRO A 6 17.32 -5.36 9.85
CA PRO A 6 16.65 -4.19 9.29
C PRO A 6 17.31 -3.69 7.99
N ILE A 7 16.51 -3.20 7.05
CA ILE A 7 16.95 -2.70 5.73
C ILE A 7 16.61 -1.23 5.55
N ILE A 8 17.45 -0.52 4.79
CA ILE A 8 17.34 0.93 4.59
C ILE A 8 16.94 1.21 3.14
N LEU A 9 15.82 1.92 2.98
CA LEU A 9 15.34 2.51 1.74
C LEU A 9 16.06 3.85 1.48
N ASP A 10 15.70 4.54 0.42
CA ASP A 10 16.18 5.90 0.14
C ASP A 10 15.39 6.99 0.89
N GLY A 11 15.84 8.24 0.72
CA GLY A 11 15.17 9.44 1.18
C GLY A 11 14.24 10.03 0.12
N ALA A 12 13.94 11.33 0.23
CA ALA A 12 13.06 12.01 -0.71
C ALA A 12 13.64 12.10 -2.13
N THR A 13 12.80 11.84 -3.14
CA THR A 13 13.10 12.21 -4.53
C THR A 13 12.59 13.61 -4.85
N GLY A 14 11.30 13.90 -4.61
CA GLY A 14 10.68 15.17 -5.01
C GLY A 14 11.37 16.41 -4.46
N THR A 15 11.65 16.47 -3.15
CA THR A 15 12.33 17.63 -2.54
C THR A 15 13.79 17.76 -3.00
N GLN A 16 14.45 16.66 -3.38
CA GLN A 16 15.80 16.69 -3.94
C GLN A 16 15.84 17.18 -5.39
N LEU A 17 14.81 16.86 -6.18
CA LEU A 17 14.64 17.42 -7.52
C LEU A 17 14.34 18.93 -7.46
N GLN A 18 13.52 19.38 -6.51
CA GLN A 18 13.26 20.82 -6.31
C GLN A 18 14.54 21.60 -6.00
N LYS A 19 15.43 21.07 -5.16
CA LYS A 19 16.77 21.65 -4.89
C LYS A 19 17.63 21.76 -6.16
N ARG A 20 17.34 20.98 -7.20
CA ARG A 20 18.04 20.93 -8.49
C ARG A 20 17.29 21.65 -9.61
N GLY A 21 16.26 22.44 -9.28
CA GLY A 21 15.58 23.31 -10.23
C GLY A 21 14.26 22.77 -10.78
N PHE A 22 13.77 21.61 -10.33
CA PHE A 22 12.41 21.17 -10.67
C PHE A 22 11.37 22.08 -10.02
N THR A 23 10.54 22.74 -10.83
CA THR A 23 9.54 23.72 -10.38
C THR A 23 8.11 23.15 -10.29
N GLY A 24 7.85 21.97 -10.85
CA GLY A 24 6.51 21.37 -10.90
C GLY A 24 5.66 21.78 -12.11
N ASP A 25 6.23 22.55 -13.04
CA ASP A 25 5.54 23.00 -14.27
C ASP A 25 5.25 21.83 -15.24
N MET A 26 5.97 20.71 -15.07
CA MET A 26 5.79 19.46 -15.79
C MET A 26 5.80 18.27 -14.83
N SER A 27 5.59 17.06 -15.35
CA SER A 27 5.73 15.85 -14.54
C SER A 27 7.16 15.68 -14.04
N ALA A 28 7.33 15.16 -12.83
CA ALA A 28 8.66 14.90 -12.28
C ALA A 28 9.38 13.82 -13.10
N GLU A 29 8.61 12.84 -13.58
CA GLU A 29 9.04 11.75 -14.46
C GLU A 29 9.65 12.29 -15.76
N GLN A 30 8.95 13.20 -16.45
CA GLN A 30 9.47 13.81 -17.68
C GLN A 30 10.69 14.67 -17.38
N TRP A 31 10.66 15.47 -16.31
CA TRP A 31 11.80 16.30 -15.92
C TRP A 31 13.06 15.46 -15.67
N VAL A 32 12.93 14.33 -14.98
CA VAL A 32 14.03 13.40 -14.71
C VAL A 32 14.61 12.81 -15.99
N LEU A 33 13.78 12.46 -16.98
CA LEU A 33 14.26 11.97 -18.27
C LEU A 33 15.02 13.06 -19.06
N GLU A 34 14.61 14.31 -18.95
CA GLU A 34 15.28 15.45 -19.57
C GLU A 34 16.56 15.87 -18.82
N HIS A 35 16.66 15.52 -17.53
CA HIS A 35 17.77 15.88 -16.64
C HIS A 35 18.27 14.66 -15.84
N PRO A 36 18.75 13.59 -16.49
CA PRO A 36 19.02 12.31 -15.82
C PRO A 36 20.08 12.38 -14.73
N GLU A 37 21.07 13.27 -14.86
CA GLU A 37 22.10 13.45 -13.83
C GLU A 37 21.50 13.87 -12.48
N SER A 38 20.35 14.56 -12.48
CA SER A 38 19.69 14.99 -11.24
C SER A 38 19.33 13.80 -10.34
N ILE A 39 18.71 12.75 -10.89
CA ILE A 39 18.35 11.55 -10.12
C ILE A 39 19.56 10.66 -9.86
N LEU A 40 20.49 10.55 -10.83
CA LEU A 40 21.69 9.74 -10.68
C LEU A 40 22.54 10.22 -9.51
N GLU A 41 22.76 11.53 -9.38
CA GLU A 41 23.48 12.12 -8.26
C GLU A 41 22.77 11.86 -6.92
N VAL A 42 21.47 12.10 -6.86
CA VAL A 42 20.64 11.89 -5.65
C VAL A 42 20.74 10.45 -5.18
N GLN A 43 20.50 9.50 -6.07
CA GLN A 43 20.48 8.09 -5.71
C GLN A 43 21.88 7.55 -5.42
N ARG A 44 22.93 8.00 -6.14
CA ARG A 44 24.32 7.67 -5.79
C ARG A 44 24.68 8.15 -4.39
N ALA A 45 24.21 9.34 -3.99
CA ALA A 45 24.38 9.86 -2.63
C ALA A 45 23.66 9.00 -1.60
N TYR A 46 22.41 8.57 -1.85
CA TYR A 46 21.68 7.65 -0.97
C TYR A 46 22.38 6.28 -0.83
N VAL A 47 22.86 5.69 -1.93
CA VAL A 47 23.64 4.44 -1.86
C VAL A 47 24.92 4.63 -1.05
N ALA A 48 25.63 5.76 -1.23
CA ALA A 48 26.83 6.07 -0.46
C ALA A 48 26.52 6.27 1.04
N ALA A 49 25.37 6.85 1.38
CA ALA A 49 24.91 7.04 2.75
C ALA A 49 24.42 5.74 3.43
N GLY A 50 24.07 4.71 2.65
CA GLY A 50 23.78 3.38 3.17
C GLY A 50 22.48 2.74 2.69
N SER A 51 21.72 3.39 1.81
CA SER A 51 20.50 2.80 1.24
C SER A 51 20.81 1.49 0.52
N LYS A 52 19.94 0.50 0.75
CA LYS A 52 19.97 -0.83 0.15
C LYS A 52 18.84 -1.04 -0.84
N ILE A 53 17.84 -0.17 -0.85
CA ILE A 53 16.77 -0.12 -1.84
C ILE A 53 16.61 1.33 -2.28
N LEU A 54 16.60 1.55 -3.60
CA LEU A 54 16.28 2.82 -4.25
C LEU A 54 14.89 2.72 -4.88
N TYR A 55 14.08 3.76 -4.73
CA TYR A 55 12.79 3.88 -5.39
C TYR A 55 13.04 4.48 -6.77
N SER A 56 12.63 3.78 -7.84
CA SER A 56 12.68 4.39 -9.17
C SER A 56 11.87 5.68 -9.19
N PRO A 57 12.27 6.71 -9.96
CA PRO A 57 11.55 7.99 -10.02
C PRO A 57 10.25 7.85 -10.85
N THR A 58 9.38 6.91 -10.46
CA THR A 58 8.19 6.45 -11.17
C THR A 58 6.89 6.66 -10.39
N PHE A 59 6.94 7.35 -9.26
CA PHE A 59 5.79 7.66 -8.39
C PHE A 59 4.50 7.98 -9.14
N GLY A 60 4.55 8.95 -10.05
CA GLY A 60 3.43 9.40 -10.87
C GLY A 60 3.40 8.83 -12.28
N ALA A 61 4.21 7.82 -12.60
CA ALA A 61 4.34 7.24 -13.94
C ALA A 61 3.21 6.25 -14.29
N ASN A 62 1.99 6.45 -13.78
CA ASN A 62 0.80 5.70 -14.19
C ASN A 62 0.03 6.45 -15.28
N ARG A 63 -0.78 5.72 -16.05
CA ARG A 63 -1.53 6.28 -17.20
C ARG A 63 -2.31 7.53 -16.82
N GLN A 64 -3.09 7.51 -15.73
CA GLN A 64 -3.91 8.65 -15.30
C GLN A 64 -3.08 9.92 -15.06
N LYS A 65 -2.02 9.83 -14.24
CA LYS A 65 -1.19 10.99 -13.88
C LYS A 65 -0.38 11.53 -15.06
N LEU A 66 0.04 10.66 -15.97
CA LEU A 66 0.73 11.07 -17.19
C LEU A 66 -0.23 11.81 -18.14
N GLU A 67 -1.46 11.32 -18.30
CA GLU A 67 -2.48 11.97 -19.13
C GLU A 67 -2.91 13.34 -18.59
N ASP A 68 -2.99 13.52 -17.27
CA ASP A 68 -3.20 14.85 -16.64
C ASP A 68 -2.10 15.87 -17.04
N ARG A 69 -0.91 15.37 -17.38
CA ARG A 69 0.23 16.15 -17.88
C ARG A 69 0.37 16.11 -19.40
N LYS A 70 -0.67 15.65 -20.11
CA LYS A 70 -0.75 15.54 -21.56
C LYS A 70 0.30 14.59 -22.18
N ILE A 71 0.73 13.58 -21.41
CA ILE A 71 1.66 12.54 -21.84
C ILE A 71 0.86 11.25 -22.07
N PHE A 72 0.57 10.96 -23.33
CA PHE A 72 -0.27 9.81 -23.72
C PHE A 72 0.58 8.66 -24.26
N ASN A 73 0.17 7.41 -24.03
CA ASN A 73 0.76 6.20 -24.61
C ASN A 73 2.27 6.00 -24.32
N ARG A 74 2.76 6.52 -23.20
CA ARG A 74 4.18 6.43 -22.81
C ARG A 74 4.43 5.76 -21.46
N THR A 75 3.39 5.29 -20.75
CA THR A 75 3.50 4.69 -19.40
C THR A 75 4.58 3.63 -19.32
N ALA A 76 4.47 2.55 -20.12
CA ALA A 76 5.43 1.46 -20.09
C ALA A 76 6.85 1.90 -20.49
N GLN A 77 6.97 2.80 -21.47
CA GLN A 77 8.26 3.34 -21.91
C GLN A 77 8.94 4.13 -20.79
N MET A 78 8.24 5.10 -20.20
CA MET A 78 8.78 5.97 -19.16
C MET A 78 9.20 5.17 -17.94
N ASN A 79 8.39 4.21 -17.49
CA ASN A 79 8.76 3.35 -16.36
C ASN A 79 10.06 2.58 -16.62
N ARG A 80 10.26 2.04 -17.83
CA ARG A 80 11.53 1.36 -18.19
C ARG A 80 12.73 2.29 -18.18
N GLU A 81 12.59 3.47 -18.78
CA GLU A 81 13.67 4.46 -18.86
C GLU A 81 14.05 4.99 -17.46
N LEU A 82 13.05 5.31 -16.63
CA LEU A 82 13.22 5.81 -15.27
C LEU A 82 13.85 4.76 -14.35
N ALA A 83 13.36 3.51 -14.39
CA ALA A 83 13.96 2.42 -13.60
C ALA A 83 15.39 2.09 -14.04
N SER A 84 15.71 2.24 -15.34
CA SER A 84 17.08 2.07 -15.85
C SER A 84 18.05 3.10 -15.24
N LEU A 85 17.63 4.36 -15.04
CA LEU A 85 18.44 5.36 -14.35
C LEU A 85 18.75 4.92 -12.91
N SER A 86 17.76 4.40 -12.18
CA SER A 86 17.98 3.89 -10.83
C SER A 86 18.87 2.65 -10.79
N ARG A 87 18.79 1.79 -11.80
CA ARG A 87 19.71 0.65 -11.94
C ARG A 87 21.14 1.11 -12.15
N GLN A 88 21.35 2.17 -12.93
CA GLN A 88 22.67 2.77 -13.12
C GLN A 88 23.20 3.42 -11.83
N ALA A 89 22.35 4.12 -11.07
CA ALA A 89 22.74 4.71 -9.80
C ALA A 89 23.06 3.65 -8.72
N ALA A 90 22.30 2.55 -8.70
CA ALA A 90 22.48 1.44 -7.78
C ALA A 90 23.85 0.76 -7.95
N ASP A 91 24.32 0.61 -9.18
CA ASP A 91 25.64 0.03 -9.52
C ASP A 91 25.90 -1.32 -8.80
N GLY A 92 24.88 -2.17 -8.74
CA GLY A 92 24.91 -3.47 -8.04
C GLY A 92 25.02 -3.42 -6.51
N ARG A 93 25.05 -2.24 -5.89
CA ARG A 93 25.20 -2.04 -4.43
C ARG A 93 23.87 -1.89 -3.69
N ALA A 94 22.78 -1.66 -4.41
CA ALA A 94 21.42 -1.55 -3.90
C ALA A 94 20.43 -2.20 -4.87
N TRP A 95 19.26 -2.53 -4.35
CA TRP A 95 18.10 -2.91 -5.16
C TRP A 95 17.36 -1.72 -5.71
N VAL A 96 16.63 -1.94 -6.79
CA VAL A 96 15.74 -0.96 -7.41
C VAL A 96 14.31 -1.45 -7.22
N ALA A 97 13.52 -0.67 -6.50
CA ALA A 97 12.09 -0.86 -6.37
C ALA A 97 11.35 -0.08 -7.46
N GLY A 98 10.38 -0.72 -8.09
CA GLY A 98 9.38 -0.03 -8.91
C GLY A 98 8.41 0.72 -8.03
N ASP A 99 8.49 2.05 -8.02
CA ASP A 99 7.68 2.92 -7.18
C ASP A 99 6.36 3.29 -7.86
N ILE A 100 5.24 3.00 -7.19
CA ILE A 100 3.86 3.15 -7.68
C ILE A 100 3.05 3.93 -6.65
N ALA A 101 2.46 5.05 -7.05
CA ALA A 101 1.62 5.88 -6.19
C ALA A 101 0.15 5.91 -6.64
N PRO A 102 -0.77 6.46 -5.82
CA PRO A 102 -2.20 6.49 -6.13
C PRO A 102 -2.51 7.09 -7.50
N THR A 103 -3.56 6.59 -8.15
CA THR A 103 -4.10 7.18 -9.38
C THR A 103 -4.67 8.58 -9.14
N GLY A 104 -5.17 8.84 -7.93
CA GLY A 104 -5.95 10.03 -7.59
C GLY A 104 -7.43 9.92 -7.95
N ARG A 105 -7.88 8.74 -8.42
CA ARG A 105 -9.29 8.47 -8.69
C ARG A 105 -9.94 7.74 -7.52
N PHE A 106 -11.24 7.93 -7.37
CA PHE A 106 -12.03 7.30 -6.32
C PHE A 106 -13.09 6.39 -6.95
N LEU A 107 -13.34 5.25 -6.30
CA LEU A 107 -14.47 4.41 -6.67
C LEU A 107 -15.80 5.10 -6.36
N ALA A 108 -16.86 4.70 -7.06
CA ALA A 108 -18.22 5.05 -6.66
C ALA A 108 -18.50 4.62 -5.21
N PRO A 109 -19.26 5.39 -4.42
CA PRO A 109 -19.92 6.65 -4.79
C PRO A 109 -19.06 7.92 -4.59
N LEU A 110 -17.80 7.80 -4.12
CA LEU A 110 -16.92 8.96 -3.88
C LEU A 110 -16.35 9.55 -5.17
N GLY A 111 -16.24 8.74 -6.23
CA GLY A 111 -15.85 9.16 -7.57
C GLY A 111 -16.60 8.37 -8.63
N ASP A 112 -16.01 8.28 -9.81
CA ASP A 112 -16.61 7.67 -11.01
C ASP A 112 -15.80 6.49 -11.56
N ALA A 113 -14.70 6.11 -10.90
CA ALA A 113 -13.84 5.04 -11.38
C ALA A 113 -14.43 3.66 -11.05
N ALA A 114 -14.29 2.73 -11.98
CA ALA A 114 -14.49 1.32 -11.72
C ALA A 114 -13.21 0.71 -11.11
N PHE A 115 -13.36 -0.34 -10.29
CA PHE A 115 -12.20 -1.03 -9.71
C PHE A 115 -11.30 -1.63 -10.79
N GLU A 116 -11.88 -2.21 -11.84
CA GLU A 116 -11.14 -2.75 -12.99
C GLU A 116 -10.31 -1.68 -13.70
N GLU A 117 -10.83 -0.47 -13.80
CA GLU A 117 -10.09 0.63 -14.42
C GLU A 117 -8.82 0.95 -13.63
N LEU A 118 -8.88 0.91 -12.29
CA LEU A 118 -7.68 1.07 -11.45
C LEU A 118 -6.69 -0.07 -11.68
N VAL A 119 -7.16 -1.32 -11.72
CA VAL A 119 -6.31 -2.49 -11.98
C VAL A 119 -5.62 -2.38 -13.33
N ASP A 120 -6.33 -1.95 -14.38
CA ASP A 120 -5.76 -1.76 -15.72
C ASP A 120 -4.68 -0.67 -15.73
N ILE A 121 -4.94 0.48 -15.09
CA ILE A 121 -3.97 1.58 -14.97
C ILE A 121 -2.69 1.09 -14.29
N TYR A 122 -2.81 0.37 -13.17
CA TYR A 122 -1.65 -0.15 -12.45
C TYR A 122 -0.94 -1.28 -13.21
N THR A 123 -1.68 -2.12 -13.95
CA THR A 123 -1.10 -3.24 -14.70
C THR A 123 -0.19 -2.73 -15.80
N GLU A 124 -0.56 -1.64 -16.49
CA GLU A 124 0.28 -1.01 -17.50
C GLU A 124 1.60 -0.49 -16.90
N GLN A 125 1.54 0.16 -15.74
CA GLN A 125 2.73 0.63 -15.03
C GLN A 125 3.60 -0.54 -14.54
N ALA A 126 3.00 -1.51 -13.85
CA ALA A 126 3.68 -2.67 -13.29
C ALA A 126 4.37 -3.51 -14.38
N ALA A 127 3.72 -3.71 -15.54
CA ALA A 127 4.31 -4.41 -16.68
C ALA A 127 5.55 -3.69 -17.22
N GLY A 128 5.53 -2.35 -17.28
CA GLY A 128 6.70 -1.56 -17.66
C GLY A 128 7.87 -1.73 -16.69
N LEU A 129 7.59 -1.67 -15.38
CA LEU A 129 8.58 -1.86 -14.31
C LEU A 129 9.14 -3.29 -14.28
N GLU A 130 8.30 -4.30 -14.47
CA GLU A 130 8.71 -5.71 -14.53
C GLU A 130 9.67 -5.94 -15.70
N GLN A 131 9.35 -5.41 -16.89
CA GLN A 131 10.21 -5.48 -18.07
C GLN A 131 11.55 -4.73 -17.87
N ALA A 132 11.57 -3.69 -17.03
CA ALA A 132 12.79 -3.00 -16.65
C ALA A 132 13.67 -3.83 -15.70
N GLY A 133 13.14 -4.92 -15.15
CA GLY A 133 13.82 -5.81 -14.24
C GLY A 133 14.03 -5.19 -12.85
N VAL A 134 13.04 -4.46 -12.32
CA VAL A 134 13.06 -4.04 -10.90
C VAL A 134 13.14 -5.25 -9.97
N ASP A 135 13.75 -5.10 -8.80
CA ASP A 135 13.98 -6.19 -7.84
C ASP A 135 12.76 -6.46 -6.94
N LEU A 136 11.93 -5.43 -6.74
CA LEU A 136 10.69 -5.47 -5.98
C LEU A 136 9.76 -4.33 -6.43
N PHE A 137 8.52 -4.35 -5.94
CA PHE A 137 7.56 -3.27 -6.12
C PHE A 137 7.27 -2.58 -4.79
N VAL A 138 7.11 -1.27 -4.85
CA VAL A 138 6.63 -0.48 -3.73
C VAL A 138 5.38 0.26 -4.21
N ILE A 139 4.29 0.04 -3.47
CA ILE A 139 3.00 0.69 -3.63
C ILE A 139 2.92 1.72 -2.50
N GLU A 140 3.36 2.95 -2.75
CA GLU A 140 3.56 3.95 -1.70
C GLU A 140 2.51 5.06 -1.67
N THR A 141 2.39 5.71 -0.50
CA THR A 141 1.51 6.86 -0.27
C THR A 141 0.04 6.57 -0.59
N MET A 142 -0.40 5.34 -0.36
CA MET A 142 -1.79 4.96 -0.62
C MET A 142 -2.74 5.74 0.27
N MET A 143 -3.79 6.31 -0.33
CA MET A 143 -4.81 7.12 0.34
C MET A 143 -6.14 6.37 0.48
N THR A 144 -6.34 5.34 -0.33
CA THR A 144 -7.55 4.51 -0.35
C THR A 144 -7.13 3.05 -0.32
N LEU A 145 -7.93 2.22 0.33
CA LEU A 145 -7.71 0.78 0.31
C LEU A 145 -7.93 0.19 -1.08
N SER A 146 -8.86 0.76 -1.85
CA SER A 146 -9.14 0.37 -3.23
C SER A 146 -7.95 0.55 -4.17
N ASP A 147 -7.24 1.68 -4.12
CA ASP A 147 -6.02 1.87 -4.93
C ASP A 147 -4.96 0.83 -4.57
N ALA A 148 -4.73 0.60 -3.26
CA ALA A 148 -3.74 -0.35 -2.80
C ALA A 148 -4.07 -1.78 -3.25
N ARG A 149 -5.33 -2.21 -3.09
CA ARG A 149 -5.80 -3.53 -3.56
C ARG A 149 -5.63 -3.67 -5.07
N ALA A 150 -6.06 -2.67 -5.84
CA ALA A 150 -5.93 -2.68 -7.29
C ALA A 150 -4.46 -2.77 -7.74
N ALA A 151 -3.57 -2.00 -7.11
CA ALA A 151 -2.14 -2.02 -7.39
C ALA A 151 -1.49 -3.37 -7.03
N VAL A 152 -1.85 -3.98 -5.89
CA VAL A 152 -1.34 -5.31 -5.51
C VAL A 152 -1.79 -6.37 -6.54
N LEU A 153 -3.06 -6.37 -6.93
CA LEU A 153 -3.59 -7.30 -7.94
C LEU A 153 -2.90 -7.10 -9.30
N ALA A 154 -2.67 -5.85 -9.70
CA ALA A 154 -1.98 -5.50 -10.93
C ALA A 154 -0.51 -5.94 -10.93
N VAL A 155 0.21 -5.78 -9.81
CA VAL A 155 1.59 -6.28 -9.72
C VAL A 155 1.61 -7.81 -9.75
N ARG A 156 0.71 -8.48 -9.02
CA ARG A 156 0.61 -9.95 -8.98
C ARG A 156 0.22 -10.56 -10.33
N SER A 157 -0.49 -9.83 -11.20
CA SER A 157 -0.82 -10.32 -12.54
C SER A 157 0.39 -10.37 -13.48
N VAL A 158 1.47 -9.66 -13.15
CA VAL A 158 2.68 -9.57 -13.99
C VAL A 158 3.96 -10.07 -13.30
N SER A 159 3.95 -10.25 -11.97
CA SER A 159 5.17 -10.55 -11.20
C SER A 159 4.91 -11.22 -9.84
N ASP A 160 5.77 -12.19 -9.52
CA ASP A 160 5.84 -12.84 -8.20
C ASP A 160 6.81 -12.14 -7.23
N LYS A 161 7.42 -11.02 -7.64
CA LYS A 161 8.42 -10.31 -6.82
C LYS A 161 7.81 -9.76 -5.52
N PRO A 162 8.63 -9.49 -4.50
CA PRO A 162 8.16 -8.87 -3.27
C PRO A 162 7.41 -7.55 -3.51
N ILE A 163 6.35 -7.33 -2.74
CA ILE A 163 5.55 -6.10 -2.77
C ILE A 163 5.60 -5.47 -1.39
N PHE A 164 6.02 -4.22 -1.33
CA PHE A 164 5.90 -3.38 -0.13
C PHE A 164 4.74 -2.41 -0.32
N VAL A 165 3.93 -2.24 0.71
CA VAL A 165 2.81 -1.30 0.67
C VAL A 165 2.96 -0.28 1.79
N THR A 166 2.86 1.01 1.46
CA THR A 166 2.75 2.05 2.48
C THR A 166 1.55 2.94 2.25
N PHE A 167 0.90 3.29 3.35
CA PHE A 167 -0.19 4.25 3.37
C PHE A 167 0.26 5.57 3.96
N THR A 168 -0.48 6.61 3.64
CA THR A 168 -0.42 7.89 4.35
C THR A 168 -1.71 8.05 5.17
N CYS A 169 -1.60 8.50 6.42
CA CYS A 169 -2.73 8.63 7.33
C CYS A 169 -2.63 9.91 8.16
N ASP A 170 -3.75 10.31 8.78
CA ASP A 170 -3.78 11.38 9.77
C ASP A 170 -3.31 10.91 11.16
N GLU A 171 -3.38 11.79 12.16
CA GLU A 171 -2.99 11.50 13.54
C GLU A 171 -3.89 10.46 14.22
N SER A 172 -5.12 10.27 13.72
CA SER A 172 -6.02 9.21 14.18
C SER A 172 -5.68 7.84 13.57
N GLY A 173 -4.69 7.79 12.66
CA GLY A 173 -4.30 6.58 11.95
C GLY A 173 -5.36 6.15 10.95
N ARG A 174 -6.04 7.10 10.31
CA ARG A 174 -7.01 6.86 9.24
C ARG A 174 -6.56 7.46 7.92
N SER A 175 -6.90 6.79 6.83
CA SER A 175 -6.67 7.27 5.47
C SER A 175 -7.61 8.44 5.14
N LEU A 176 -7.44 9.03 3.94
CA LEU A 176 -8.31 10.10 3.44
C LEU A 176 -9.80 9.68 3.42
N THR A 177 -10.08 8.41 3.11
CA THR A 177 -11.43 7.86 3.05
C THR A 177 -11.89 7.28 4.39
N GLY A 178 -11.12 7.45 5.47
CA GLY A 178 -11.47 6.99 6.80
C GLY A 178 -11.11 5.53 7.10
N THR A 179 -10.36 4.85 6.23
CA THR A 179 -9.88 3.48 6.49
C THR A 179 -8.87 3.48 7.64
N ASP A 180 -9.13 2.71 8.70
CA ASP A 180 -8.15 2.50 9.77
C ASP A 180 -6.93 1.74 9.24
N MET A 181 -5.73 2.16 9.60
CA MET A 181 -4.50 1.50 9.16
C MET A 181 -4.39 0.04 9.62
N ALA A 182 -5.07 -0.38 10.69
CA ALA A 182 -5.17 -1.78 11.09
C ALA A 182 -6.02 -2.60 10.10
N ALA A 183 -7.07 -1.99 9.53
CA ALA A 183 -7.88 -2.62 8.47
C ALA A 183 -7.04 -2.79 7.21
N ALA A 184 -6.37 -1.71 6.78
CA ALA A 184 -5.47 -1.75 5.62
C ALA A 184 -4.36 -2.80 5.79
N LEU A 185 -3.69 -2.84 6.94
CA LEU A 185 -2.70 -3.86 7.26
C LEU A 185 -3.29 -5.27 7.17
N THR A 186 -4.47 -5.49 7.75
CA THR A 186 -5.14 -6.80 7.79
C THR A 186 -5.48 -7.32 6.38
N VAL A 187 -5.95 -6.44 5.50
CA VAL A 187 -6.23 -6.77 4.09
C VAL A 187 -4.94 -7.00 3.32
N MET A 188 -3.98 -6.07 3.36
CA MET A 188 -2.74 -6.15 2.58
C MET A 188 -1.90 -7.36 2.97
N GLN A 189 -1.75 -7.67 4.26
CA GLN A 189 -1.02 -8.87 4.68
C GLN A 189 -1.75 -10.16 4.29
N GLY A 190 -3.09 -10.14 4.20
CA GLY A 190 -3.89 -11.24 3.68
C GLY A 190 -3.65 -11.49 2.18
N MET A 191 -3.42 -10.42 1.42
CA MET A 191 -3.07 -10.48 -0.01
C MET A 191 -1.58 -10.78 -0.28
N GLY A 192 -0.83 -11.23 0.73
CA GLY A 192 0.54 -11.70 0.56
C GLY A 192 1.59 -10.61 0.26
N VAL A 193 1.37 -9.36 0.70
CA VAL A 193 2.42 -8.34 0.62
C VAL A 193 3.55 -8.66 1.60
N SER A 194 4.79 -8.30 1.23
CA SER A 194 5.99 -8.71 1.95
C SER A 194 6.35 -7.78 3.13
N ALA A 195 5.89 -6.53 3.09
CA ALA A 195 5.99 -5.58 4.20
C ALA A 195 4.91 -4.51 4.07
N PHE A 196 4.47 -3.96 5.21
CA PHE A 196 3.44 -2.93 5.27
C PHE A 196 3.89 -1.77 6.15
N GLY A 197 3.54 -0.53 5.84
CA GLY A 197 3.76 0.53 6.81
C GLY A 197 3.27 1.89 6.38
N LEU A 198 3.95 2.91 6.88
CA LEU A 198 3.53 4.29 6.73
C LEU A 198 4.64 5.12 6.11
N ASN A 199 4.24 6.04 5.24
CA ASN A 199 5.12 7.06 4.69
C ASN A 199 4.40 8.42 4.66
N CYS A 200 5.19 9.50 4.61
CA CYS A 200 4.67 10.87 4.55
C CYS A 200 3.76 11.24 5.75
N SER A 201 2.87 12.21 5.54
CA SER A 201 1.94 12.87 6.48
C SER A 201 2.59 13.57 7.68
N THR A 202 3.32 12.82 8.50
CA THR A 202 3.80 13.28 9.80
C THR A 202 5.29 13.03 9.99
N GLY A 203 5.85 13.64 11.05
CA GLY A 203 7.19 13.37 11.52
C GLY A 203 7.35 11.97 12.16
N PRO A 204 8.59 11.60 12.51
CA PRO A 204 8.91 10.28 13.06
C PRO A 204 8.22 9.98 14.41
N ASP A 205 7.90 11.00 15.21
CA ASP A 205 7.21 10.90 16.50
C ASP A 205 5.77 10.40 16.36
N LYS A 206 4.98 11.05 15.50
CA LYS A 206 3.57 10.70 15.27
C LYS A 206 3.46 9.37 14.54
N MET A 207 4.37 9.10 13.61
CA MET A 207 4.42 7.82 12.90
C MET A 207 4.72 6.65 13.86
N LEU A 208 5.62 6.83 14.83
CA LEU A 208 5.92 5.80 15.84
C LEU A 208 4.68 5.36 16.61
N LEU A 209 3.80 6.29 17.01
CA LEU A 209 2.56 5.98 17.72
C LEU A 209 1.65 5.04 16.91
N GLN A 210 1.55 5.29 15.61
CA GLN A 210 0.76 4.44 14.71
C GLN A 210 1.41 3.07 14.50
N LEU A 211 2.72 3.02 14.34
CA LEU A 211 3.45 1.76 14.18
C LEU A 211 3.33 0.87 15.43
N GLN A 212 3.38 1.46 16.63
CA GLN A 212 3.10 0.74 17.88
C GLN A 212 1.68 0.18 17.91
N ARG A 213 0.68 0.95 17.46
CA ARG A 213 -0.72 0.49 17.35
C ARG A 213 -0.88 -0.66 16.37
N LEU A 214 -0.12 -0.66 15.27
CA LEU A 214 -0.16 -1.68 14.22
C LEU A 214 0.58 -2.97 14.61
N HIS A 215 1.61 -2.86 15.45
CA HIS A 215 2.48 -3.98 15.84
C HIS A 215 1.71 -5.23 16.31
N ARG A 216 0.67 -5.04 17.13
CA ARG A 216 -0.19 -6.12 17.66
C ARG A 216 -1.01 -6.87 16.62
N TYR A 217 -1.18 -6.32 15.42
CA TYR A 217 -1.90 -6.96 14.30
C TYR A 217 -0.96 -7.54 13.24
N ALA A 218 0.27 -7.03 13.20
CA ALA A 218 1.21 -7.30 12.13
C ALA A 218 1.75 -8.73 12.17
N ARG A 219 1.71 -9.39 11.02
CA ARG A 219 2.37 -10.69 10.77
C ARG A 219 3.61 -10.55 9.89
N ILE A 220 3.74 -9.41 9.22
CA ILE A 220 4.79 -9.07 8.26
C ILE A 220 5.58 -7.86 8.76
N PRO A 221 6.85 -7.69 8.37
CA PRO A 221 7.67 -6.56 8.78
C PRO A 221 7.01 -5.20 8.53
N LEU A 222 7.18 -4.28 9.48
CA LEU A 222 6.67 -2.91 9.32
C LEU A 222 7.67 -1.98 8.61
N ILE A 223 7.12 -0.98 7.91
CA ILE A 223 7.86 0.05 7.18
C ILE A 223 7.65 1.42 7.82
N ALA A 224 8.73 2.21 7.96
CA ALA A 224 8.67 3.61 8.35
C ALA A 224 9.46 4.50 7.36
N LYS A 225 8.75 5.40 6.65
CA LYS A 225 9.35 6.49 5.85
C LYS A 225 8.72 7.85 6.23
N PRO A 226 8.96 8.37 7.44
CA PRO A 226 8.38 9.65 7.85
C PRO A 226 8.97 10.83 7.08
N ASN A 227 8.26 11.96 7.11
CA ASN A 227 8.82 13.24 6.66
C ASN A 227 9.90 13.69 7.64
N ALA A 228 10.80 14.58 7.20
CA ALA A 228 11.76 15.25 8.08
C ALA A 228 11.08 16.35 8.92
N GLY A 229 10.00 16.02 9.63
CA GLY A 229 9.16 16.96 10.37
C GLY A 229 7.90 17.36 9.60
N MET A 230 7.10 18.25 10.18
CA MET A 230 5.93 18.79 9.50
C MET A 230 6.38 19.85 8.48
N PRO A 231 5.75 19.94 7.30
CA PRO A 231 6.08 20.98 6.34
C PRO A 231 5.69 22.36 6.87
N GLU A 232 6.62 23.29 6.89
CA GLU A 232 6.41 24.71 7.20
C GLU A 232 6.66 25.59 5.98
N VAL A 233 5.89 26.65 5.81
CA VAL A 233 6.14 27.63 4.72
C VAL A 233 6.97 28.78 5.25
N VAL A 234 8.25 28.81 4.89
CA VAL A 234 9.19 29.87 5.26
C VAL A 234 9.62 30.60 3.99
N GLY A 235 9.27 31.87 3.86
CA GLY A 235 9.62 32.69 2.68
C GLY A 235 9.05 32.15 1.36
N GLY A 236 7.85 31.55 1.39
CA GLY A 236 7.19 30.96 0.21
C GLY A 236 7.75 29.60 -0.23
N LYS A 237 8.67 29.01 0.56
CA LYS A 237 9.22 27.67 0.31
C LYS A 237 8.78 26.73 1.43
N THR A 238 8.50 25.48 1.07
CA THR A 238 8.25 24.42 2.05
C THR A 238 9.58 23.98 2.66
N VAL A 239 9.69 24.03 3.98
CA VAL A 239 10.85 23.65 4.78
C VAL A 239 10.44 22.56 5.75
N TYR A 240 11.38 21.68 6.09
CA TYR A 240 11.22 20.55 7.00
C TYR A 240 12.28 20.70 8.09
N ASP A 241 11.89 20.62 9.36
CA ASP A 241 12.67 21.08 10.52
C ASP A 241 13.22 19.96 11.42
N CYS A 242 13.15 18.70 10.98
CA CYS A 242 13.74 17.58 11.70
C CYS A 242 15.18 17.32 11.22
N PRO A 243 16.22 17.53 12.05
CA PRO A 243 17.58 17.19 11.68
C PRO A 243 17.82 15.67 11.72
N PRO A 244 18.83 15.15 10.99
CA PRO A 244 19.14 13.72 10.92
C PRO A 244 19.26 13.01 12.28
N GLU A 245 19.86 13.66 13.27
CA GLU A 245 20.08 13.10 14.61
C GLU A 245 18.76 12.94 15.36
N HIS A 246 17.85 13.91 15.23
CA HIS A 246 16.52 13.82 15.82
C HIS A 246 15.69 12.75 15.12
N PHE A 247 15.76 12.69 13.79
CA PHE A 247 15.09 11.68 12.98
C PHE A 247 15.50 10.25 13.40
N ALA A 248 16.81 10.01 13.53
CA ALA A 248 17.35 8.71 13.90
C ALA A 248 17.11 8.33 15.38
N SER A 249 16.82 9.31 16.26
CA SER A 249 16.56 9.05 17.68
C SER A 249 15.33 8.17 17.95
N TYR A 250 14.40 8.07 16.99
CA TYR A 250 13.21 7.22 17.08
C TYR A 250 13.44 5.76 16.66
N VAL A 251 14.58 5.46 16.02
CA VAL A 251 14.89 4.11 15.50
C VAL A 251 14.78 3.01 16.57
N PRO A 252 15.31 3.17 17.80
CA PRO A 252 15.20 2.12 18.82
C PRO A 252 13.76 1.74 19.17
N GLU A 253 12.86 2.72 19.28
CA GLU A 253 11.45 2.45 19.57
C GLU A 253 10.69 1.90 18.36
N MET A 254 11.04 2.34 17.14
CA MET A 254 10.50 1.77 15.91
C MET A 254 10.91 0.30 15.72
N LEU A 255 12.17 -0.06 16.02
CA LEU A 255 12.63 -1.45 16.03
C LEU A 255 11.82 -2.31 17.01
N LYS A 256 11.48 -1.77 18.20
CA LYS A 256 10.63 -2.45 19.18
C LYS A 256 9.19 -2.61 18.69
N ALA A 257 8.69 -1.64 17.93
CA ALA A 257 7.37 -1.68 17.28
C ALA A 257 7.33 -2.58 16.03
N GLY A 258 8.42 -3.29 15.73
CA GLY A 258 8.48 -4.25 14.62
C GLY A 258 8.74 -3.65 13.24
N VAL A 259 9.20 -2.40 13.20
CA VAL A 259 9.75 -1.81 11.98
C VAL A 259 11.05 -2.51 11.64
N ALA A 260 11.12 -3.00 10.41
CA ALA A 260 12.31 -3.64 9.85
C ALA A 260 12.77 -2.96 8.56
N VAL A 261 11.96 -2.07 8.00
CA VAL A 261 12.25 -1.33 6.77
C VAL A 261 12.19 0.16 7.09
N PHE A 262 13.31 0.86 6.95
CA PHE A 262 13.46 2.26 7.32
C PHE A 262 13.83 3.10 6.11
N GLY A 263 13.30 4.30 5.99
CA GLY A 263 13.76 5.29 5.02
C GLY A 263 13.26 6.67 5.36
N GLY A 264 13.27 7.57 4.38
CA GLY A 264 12.77 8.93 4.52
C GLY A 264 11.82 9.31 3.40
N CYS A 265 10.81 10.11 3.72
CA CYS A 265 9.95 10.77 2.73
C CYS A 265 10.32 12.26 2.64
N CYS A 266 9.38 13.17 2.40
CA CYS A 266 9.65 14.57 2.10
C CYS A 266 10.55 15.25 3.15
N GLY A 267 11.51 16.04 2.66
CA GLY A 267 12.48 16.77 3.48
C GLY A 267 13.74 15.98 3.84
N THR A 268 13.72 14.64 3.72
CA THR A 268 14.90 13.81 4.02
C THR A 268 15.94 13.87 2.91
N ASP A 269 17.18 13.57 3.27
CA ASP A 269 18.36 13.61 2.40
C ASP A 269 19.42 12.58 2.82
N GLU A 270 20.58 12.59 2.17
CA GLU A 270 21.66 11.65 2.43
C GLU A 270 22.16 11.69 3.89
N GLY A 271 22.05 12.84 4.57
CA GLY A 271 22.38 12.98 5.99
C GLY A 271 21.44 12.15 6.87
N HIS A 272 20.15 12.17 6.55
CA HIS A 272 19.15 11.34 7.24
C HIS A 272 19.40 9.86 7.03
N ILE A 273 19.73 9.45 5.79
CA ILE A 273 20.05 8.05 5.49
C ILE A 273 21.33 7.60 6.21
N ALA A 274 22.34 8.45 6.28
CA ALA A 274 23.56 8.15 7.03
C ALA A 274 23.29 8.01 8.54
N ALA A 275 22.44 8.86 9.11
CA ALA A 275 22.01 8.77 10.51
C ALA A 275 21.22 7.48 10.79
N LEU A 276 20.31 7.09 9.88
CA LEU A 276 19.62 5.80 9.96
C LEU A 276 20.61 4.63 9.89
N ARG A 277 21.59 4.69 8.98
CA ARG A 277 22.61 3.63 8.86
C ARG A 277 23.43 3.48 10.14
N ALA A 278 23.80 4.58 10.78
CA ALA A 278 24.51 4.57 12.05
C ALA A 278 23.64 3.98 13.18
N ALA A 279 22.37 4.39 13.27
CA ALA A 279 21.45 3.90 14.30
C ALA A 279 21.09 2.41 14.16
N LEU A 280 21.13 1.87 12.94
CA LEU A 280 20.81 0.47 12.64
C LEU A 280 22.02 -0.46 12.66
N ASP A 281 23.23 0.05 12.88
CA ASP A 281 24.42 -0.79 12.87
C ASP A 281 24.43 -1.77 14.06
N GLY A 282 24.51 -3.07 13.76
CA GLY A 282 24.40 -4.13 14.76
C GLY A 282 23.02 -4.27 15.43
N ALA A 283 22.00 -3.54 14.99
CA ALA A 283 20.68 -3.57 15.58
C ALA A 283 19.87 -4.81 15.15
N SER A 284 19.08 -5.33 16.09
CA SER A 284 18.00 -6.29 15.81
C SER A 284 16.65 -5.61 15.96
N TYR A 285 15.65 -6.07 15.22
CA TYR A 285 14.27 -5.62 15.37
C TYR A 285 13.42 -6.70 16.07
N ASN A 286 12.34 -6.27 16.73
CA ASN A 286 11.34 -7.19 17.24
C ASN A 286 10.53 -7.71 16.05
N ARG A 287 10.62 -9.01 15.75
CA ARG A 287 9.75 -9.56 14.71
C ARG A 287 8.29 -9.34 15.09
N PRO A 288 7.42 -8.93 14.14
CA PRO A 288 5.99 -8.87 14.36
C PRO A 288 5.48 -10.15 15.00
N ALA A 289 4.80 -10.01 16.13
CA ALA A 289 4.20 -11.10 16.89
C ALA A 289 2.75 -10.68 17.17
N PRO A 290 1.79 -11.03 16.29
CA PRO A 290 0.41 -10.58 16.44
C PRO A 290 -0.18 -11.10 17.76
N GLU A 291 -0.97 -10.28 18.43
CA GLU A 291 -1.61 -10.65 19.71
C GLU A 291 -2.84 -11.54 19.52
N PHE A 292 -3.51 -11.43 18.36
CA PHE A 292 -4.80 -12.06 18.05
C PHE A 292 -4.63 -13.29 17.15
N THR A 293 -3.79 -14.25 17.54
CA THR A 293 -3.47 -15.43 16.71
C THR A 293 -4.57 -16.48 16.64
N ASP A 294 -5.47 -16.48 17.62
CA ASP A 294 -6.59 -17.40 17.81
C ASP A 294 -7.90 -16.90 17.19
N LEU A 295 -7.89 -15.71 16.57
CA LEU A 295 -9.03 -15.08 15.93
C LEU A 295 -8.87 -15.01 14.42
N LEU A 296 -10.00 -15.02 13.71
CA LEU A 296 -10.08 -14.81 12.27
C LEU A 296 -9.91 -13.31 11.94
N PRO A 297 -8.85 -12.92 11.21
CA PRO A 297 -8.50 -11.52 10.98
C PRO A 297 -9.29 -10.93 9.80
N ALA A 298 -10.60 -10.74 9.97
CA ALA A 298 -11.45 -10.12 8.95
C ALA A 298 -11.33 -8.60 8.94
N ALA A 299 -11.79 -7.96 7.87
CA ALA A 299 -11.82 -6.50 7.79
C ALA A 299 -12.91 -6.03 6.84
N THR A 300 -13.52 -4.88 7.15
CA THR A 300 -14.28 -4.10 6.18
C THR A 300 -13.34 -3.14 5.43
N GLU A 301 -13.89 -2.30 4.55
CA GLU A 301 -13.10 -1.21 3.96
C GLU A 301 -12.59 -0.20 5.02
N LYS A 302 -13.23 -0.15 6.20
CA LYS A 302 -12.96 0.87 7.23
C LYS A 302 -12.31 0.33 8.48
N GLU A 303 -12.67 -0.88 8.92
CA GLU A 303 -12.32 -1.38 10.26
C GLU A 303 -11.76 -2.81 10.18
N ALA A 304 -10.76 -3.08 11.03
CA ALA A 304 -10.30 -4.44 11.28
C ALA A 304 -11.18 -5.10 12.34
N VAL A 305 -11.59 -6.34 12.11
CA VAL A 305 -12.47 -7.08 13.03
C VAL A 305 -11.94 -8.50 13.17
N TYR A 306 -11.55 -8.84 14.39
CA TYR A 306 -11.00 -10.15 14.71
C TYR A 306 -12.08 -11.00 15.35
N LEU A 307 -12.54 -12.02 14.62
CA LEU A 307 -13.70 -12.83 14.98
C LEU A 307 -13.26 -14.12 15.68
N PRO A 308 -14.03 -14.65 16.65
CA PRO A 308 -13.89 -16.03 17.11
C PRO A 308 -13.94 -17.01 15.93
N THR A 309 -13.24 -18.15 16.04
CA THR A 309 -13.21 -19.17 14.98
C THR A 309 -14.54 -19.91 14.82
N ASP A 310 -15.43 -19.82 15.80
CA ASP A 310 -16.81 -20.31 15.79
C ASP A 310 -17.84 -19.20 15.52
N ALA A 311 -17.41 -18.00 15.12
CA ALA A 311 -18.31 -16.92 14.76
C ALA A 311 -19.19 -17.33 13.57
N GLY A 312 -20.50 -17.13 13.70
CA GLY A 312 -21.48 -17.34 12.62
C GLY A 312 -22.03 -16.02 12.07
N HIS A 313 -22.96 -16.15 11.12
CA HIS A 313 -23.67 -15.03 10.51
C HIS A 313 -25.19 -15.21 10.59
N GLY A 314 -25.92 -14.11 10.39
CA GLY A 314 -27.38 -14.10 10.31
C GLY A 314 -27.90 -14.63 8.98
N ALA A 315 -29.05 -14.11 8.56
CA ALA A 315 -29.64 -14.47 7.27
C ALA A 315 -28.72 -14.08 6.09
N VAL A 316 -28.68 -14.92 5.07
CA VAL A 316 -27.92 -14.64 3.84
C VAL A 316 -28.70 -13.63 3.00
N ILE A 317 -28.07 -12.49 2.74
CA ILE A 317 -28.62 -11.42 1.91
C ILE A 317 -28.61 -11.89 0.45
N THR A 318 -29.73 -11.70 -0.25
CA THR A 318 -29.88 -11.98 -1.69
C THR A 318 -30.16 -10.69 -2.43
N ALA A 319 -29.58 -10.48 -3.60
CA ALA A 319 -29.85 -9.27 -4.37
C ALA A 319 -31.30 -9.20 -4.85
N GLY A 320 -31.82 -7.97 -4.90
CA GLY A 320 -33.18 -7.67 -5.32
C GLY A 320 -33.66 -6.31 -4.82
N GLY A 321 -34.97 -6.07 -4.94
CA GLY A 321 -35.58 -4.78 -4.59
C GLY A 321 -35.51 -4.39 -3.10
N SER A 322 -35.08 -5.28 -2.22
CA SER A 322 -34.95 -5.05 -0.77
C SER A 322 -33.51 -5.23 -0.26
N THR A 323 -32.51 -5.22 -1.13
CA THR A 323 -31.10 -5.46 -0.76
C THR A 323 -30.63 -4.50 0.33
N GLU A 324 -30.91 -3.20 0.17
CA GLU A 324 -30.55 -2.16 1.12
C GLU A 324 -31.13 -2.44 2.52
N ALA A 325 -32.43 -2.74 2.61
CA ALA A 325 -33.10 -3.04 3.86
C ALA A 325 -32.56 -4.33 4.52
N ALA A 326 -32.24 -5.35 3.72
CA ALA A 326 -31.65 -6.58 4.22
C ALA A 326 -30.24 -6.35 4.80
N ILE A 327 -29.44 -5.45 4.20
CA ILE A 327 -28.16 -5.02 4.75
C ILE A 327 -28.35 -4.27 6.07
N GLU A 328 -29.29 -3.34 6.15
CA GLU A 328 -29.58 -2.61 7.39
C GLU A 328 -30.01 -3.54 8.54
N GLU A 329 -30.82 -4.56 8.24
CA GLU A 329 -31.20 -5.59 9.19
C GLU A 329 -29.99 -6.41 9.66
N ALA A 330 -29.17 -6.91 8.73
CA ALA A 330 -27.95 -7.66 9.05
C ALA A 330 -26.93 -6.84 9.86
N LEU A 331 -26.88 -5.52 9.67
CA LEU A 331 -26.01 -4.64 10.45
C LEU A 331 -26.55 -4.34 11.85
N SER A 332 -27.84 -4.55 12.08
CA SER A 332 -28.53 -4.27 13.35
C SER A 332 -28.77 -5.52 14.20
N ASP A 333 -28.63 -6.71 13.61
CA ASP A 333 -28.80 -7.98 14.31
C ASP A 333 -27.66 -8.30 15.29
N GLU A 334 -27.82 -9.39 16.04
CA GLU A 334 -26.86 -9.86 17.05
C GLU A 334 -25.63 -10.57 16.47
N TRP A 335 -25.63 -10.88 15.17
CA TRP A 335 -24.55 -11.64 14.56
C TRP A 335 -23.32 -10.77 14.31
N PRO A 336 -22.10 -11.29 14.52
CA PRO A 336 -20.89 -10.50 14.39
C PRO A 336 -20.50 -10.19 12.93
N MET A 337 -21.06 -10.92 11.96
CA MET A 337 -20.79 -10.74 10.53
C MET A 337 -22.08 -10.80 9.70
N ALA A 338 -22.08 -10.08 8.58
CA ALA A 338 -23.13 -10.17 7.56
C ALA A 338 -22.78 -11.26 6.53
N ALA A 339 -23.78 -11.88 5.92
CA ALA A 339 -23.59 -12.85 4.84
C ALA A 339 -24.29 -12.40 3.57
N PHE A 340 -23.63 -12.55 2.43
CA PHE A 340 -24.15 -12.16 1.12
C PHE A 340 -23.99 -13.30 0.12
N GLY A 341 -25.10 -13.71 -0.49
CA GLY A 341 -25.14 -14.81 -1.45
C GLY A 341 -24.72 -14.35 -2.85
N LEU A 342 -23.89 -15.13 -3.53
CA LEU A 342 -23.47 -14.90 -4.92
C LEU A 342 -23.88 -16.11 -5.77
N ASN A 343 -25.05 -16.01 -6.41
CA ASN A 343 -25.65 -17.07 -7.24
C ASN A 343 -25.68 -16.70 -8.72
N ASP A 344 -25.68 -15.40 -9.04
CA ASP A 344 -25.53 -14.88 -10.40
C ASP A 344 -24.77 -13.53 -10.41
N TRP A 345 -24.59 -12.97 -11.61
CA TRP A 345 -23.88 -11.69 -11.78
C TRP A 345 -24.64 -10.49 -11.22
N ALA A 346 -25.96 -10.55 -11.09
CA ALA A 346 -26.73 -9.47 -10.49
C ALA A 346 -26.46 -9.38 -8.98
N ASP A 347 -26.16 -10.51 -8.32
CA ASP A 347 -25.69 -10.51 -6.94
C ASP A 347 -24.34 -9.79 -6.80
N VAL A 348 -23.40 -9.99 -7.73
CA VAL A 348 -22.09 -9.32 -7.74
C VAL A 348 -22.24 -7.81 -7.95
N ASP A 349 -23.08 -7.41 -8.91
CA ASP A 349 -23.38 -6.00 -9.18
C ASP A 349 -24.02 -5.33 -7.95
N ALA A 350 -24.97 -6.00 -7.30
CA ALA A 350 -25.58 -5.50 -6.07
C ALA A 350 -24.57 -5.39 -4.93
N LEU A 351 -23.66 -6.36 -4.76
CA LEU A 351 -22.59 -6.23 -3.78
C LEU A 351 -21.71 -5.00 -4.08
N ALA A 352 -21.42 -4.71 -5.34
CA ALA A 352 -20.65 -3.52 -5.72
C ALA A 352 -21.37 -2.23 -5.34
N ASP A 353 -22.68 -2.18 -5.58
CA ASP A 353 -23.54 -1.03 -5.30
C ASP A 353 -23.81 -0.79 -3.81
N TYR A 354 -23.60 -1.79 -2.95
CA TYR A 354 -23.96 -1.69 -1.53
C TYR A 354 -22.83 -1.98 -0.55
N GLN A 355 -21.66 -2.44 -0.99
CA GLN A 355 -20.56 -2.82 -0.06
C GLN A 355 -20.13 -1.69 0.89
N TYR A 356 -20.25 -0.42 0.49
CA TYR A 356 -19.87 0.72 1.34
C TYR A 356 -20.79 0.89 2.55
N MET A 357 -21.97 0.27 2.54
CA MET A 357 -22.88 0.23 3.68
C MET A 357 -22.40 -0.77 4.74
N LEU A 358 -21.61 -1.78 4.35
CA LEU A 358 -21.20 -2.86 5.24
C LEU A 358 -20.26 -2.36 6.34
N ARG A 359 -20.76 -2.41 7.57
CA ARG A 359 -19.99 -2.05 8.79
C ARG A 359 -19.57 -3.28 9.61
N LYS A 360 -20.12 -4.45 9.30
CA LYS A 360 -19.70 -5.74 9.82
C LYS A 360 -18.82 -6.46 8.79
N PRO A 361 -17.93 -7.37 9.21
CA PRO A 361 -17.26 -8.31 8.31
C PRO A 361 -18.25 -9.03 7.41
N LEU A 362 -17.79 -9.40 6.22
CA LEU A 362 -18.62 -10.05 5.21
C LEU A 362 -18.21 -11.51 5.02
N CYS A 363 -19.17 -12.40 5.14
CA CYS A 363 -19.10 -13.77 4.63
C CYS A 363 -19.73 -13.81 3.23
N LEU A 364 -18.97 -14.26 2.23
CA LEU A 364 -19.50 -14.51 0.89
C LEU A 364 -19.95 -15.95 0.78
N VAL A 365 -21.23 -16.14 0.46
CA VAL A 365 -21.84 -17.46 0.33
C VAL A 365 -21.97 -17.80 -1.15
N SER A 366 -21.21 -18.78 -1.63
CA SER A 366 -21.26 -19.17 -3.05
C SER A 366 -20.87 -20.62 -3.31
N GLY A 367 -21.52 -21.21 -4.32
CA GLY A 367 -21.15 -22.50 -4.90
C GLY A 367 -20.37 -22.40 -6.21
N ASP A 368 -20.07 -21.18 -6.68
CA ASP A 368 -19.41 -20.92 -7.96
C ASP A 368 -18.13 -20.11 -7.75
N ALA A 369 -17.00 -20.62 -8.25
CA ALA A 369 -15.70 -20.01 -8.03
C ALA A 369 -15.52 -18.70 -8.80
N GLU A 370 -16.14 -18.56 -9.98
CA GLU A 370 -16.06 -17.33 -10.78
C GLU A 370 -16.86 -16.21 -10.12
N LEU A 371 -18.06 -16.51 -9.61
CA LEU A 371 -18.87 -15.54 -8.87
C LEU A 371 -18.19 -15.14 -7.55
N LEU A 372 -17.61 -16.09 -6.83
CA LEU A 372 -16.86 -15.80 -5.61
C LEU A 372 -15.66 -14.90 -5.89
N GLU A 373 -14.87 -15.19 -6.93
CA GLU A 373 -13.76 -14.32 -7.34
C GLU A 373 -14.24 -12.91 -7.68
N ALA A 374 -15.34 -12.79 -8.45
CA ALA A 374 -15.92 -11.50 -8.80
C ALA A 374 -16.38 -10.71 -7.56
N GLY A 375 -17.02 -11.39 -6.59
CA GLY A 375 -17.40 -10.78 -5.32
C GLY A 375 -16.21 -10.32 -4.48
N LEU A 376 -15.14 -11.11 -4.43
CA LEU A 376 -13.89 -10.73 -3.74
C LEU A 376 -13.20 -9.55 -4.41
N ARG A 377 -13.27 -9.47 -5.74
CA ARG A 377 -12.71 -8.37 -6.52
C ARG A 377 -13.39 -7.05 -6.17
N VAL A 378 -14.72 -7.09 -6.08
CA VAL A 378 -15.56 -5.96 -5.71
C VAL A 378 -15.39 -5.57 -4.25
N TYR A 379 -15.43 -6.52 -3.30
CA TYR A 379 -15.40 -6.21 -1.88
C TYR A 379 -14.04 -5.68 -1.42
N GLN A 380 -14.00 -4.46 -0.89
CA GLN A 380 -12.76 -3.79 -0.52
C GLN A 380 -12.18 -4.18 0.86
N GLY A 381 -12.83 -5.10 1.58
CA GLY A 381 -12.34 -5.65 2.84
C GLY A 381 -11.60 -6.99 2.69
N ARG A 382 -11.53 -7.76 3.78
CA ARG A 382 -11.07 -9.14 3.83
C ARG A 382 -12.21 -10.05 4.25
N ALA A 383 -12.75 -10.78 3.27
CA ALA A 383 -13.97 -11.57 3.42
C ALA A 383 -13.69 -12.97 3.99
N LEU A 384 -14.75 -13.55 4.56
CA LEU A 384 -14.88 -14.97 4.86
C LEU A 384 -15.64 -15.67 3.74
N TYR A 385 -15.55 -16.99 3.70
CA TYR A 385 -16.24 -17.85 2.76
C TYR A 385 -17.13 -18.87 3.47
N GLU A 386 -18.33 -19.10 2.91
CA GLU A 386 -19.15 -20.26 3.21
C GLU A 386 -19.68 -20.86 1.89
N GLY A 387 -19.66 -22.19 1.76
CA GLY A 387 -20.26 -22.84 0.61
C GLY A 387 -19.73 -24.25 0.37
N SER A 388 -19.79 -24.68 -0.89
CA SER A 388 -19.50 -26.06 -1.31
C SER A 388 -18.28 -26.20 -2.24
N LEU A 389 -17.52 -25.13 -2.46
CA LEU A 389 -16.29 -25.17 -3.25
C LEU A 389 -15.23 -26.02 -2.53
N THR A 390 -14.39 -26.69 -3.31
CA THR A 390 -13.29 -27.51 -2.78
C THR A 390 -12.11 -26.63 -2.35
N ASP A 391 -11.26 -27.14 -1.46
CA ASP A 391 -10.01 -26.47 -1.06
C ASP A 391 -9.14 -26.09 -2.26
N GLU A 392 -9.13 -26.91 -3.32
CA GLU A 392 -8.38 -26.64 -4.55
C GLU A 392 -8.93 -25.44 -5.33
N ALA A 393 -10.25 -25.23 -5.32
CA ALA A 393 -10.88 -24.08 -5.93
C ALA A 393 -10.68 -22.80 -5.08
N LEU A 394 -10.57 -22.95 -3.76
CA LEU A 394 -10.42 -21.82 -2.83
C LEU A 394 -8.97 -21.36 -2.67
N ALA A 395 -7.98 -22.24 -2.80
CA ALA A 395 -6.57 -21.89 -2.57
C ALA A 395 -6.09 -20.68 -3.40
N PRO A 396 -6.38 -20.57 -4.72
CA PRO A 396 -5.98 -19.39 -5.48
C PRO A 396 -6.65 -18.09 -4.98
N LEU A 397 -7.88 -18.18 -4.47
CA LEU A 397 -8.63 -17.04 -3.95
C LEU A 397 -8.11 -16.60 -2.57
N GLN A 398 -7.71 -17.56 -1.74
CA GLN A 398 -7.00 -17.31 -0.49
C GLN A 398 -5.66 -16.61 -0.74
N ASP A 399 -4.84 -17.11 -1.67
CA ASP A 399 -3.53 -16.53 -1.97
C ASP A 399 -3.65 -15.12 -2.58
N LYS A 400 -4.63 -14.91 -3.47
CA LYS A 400 -4.77 -13.66 -4.24
C LYS A 400 -5.50 -12.56 -3.47
N TYR A 401 -6.56 -12.90 -2.74
CA TYR A 401 -7.46 -11.92 -2.09
C TYR A 401 -7.40 -11.98 -0.56
N GLY A 402 -6.68 -12.94 0.02
CA GLY A 402 -6.64 -13.15 1.47
C GLY A 402 -7.93 -13.73 2.04
N LEU A 403 -8.71 -14.46 1.22
CA LEU A 403 -9.95 -15.12 1.62
C LEU A 403 -9.75 -15.98 2.87
N ILE A 404 -10.64 -15.82 3.84
CA ILE A 404 -10.69 -16.65 5.05
C ILE A 404 -11.65 -17.80 4.77
N ILE A 405 -11.16 -19.04 4.91
CA ILE A 405 -11.89 -20.30 4.67
C ILE A 405 -12.28 -20.91 6.00
#